data_AF-A0A2S7TJF1-F1
#
_entry.id   AF-A0A2S7TJF1-F1
#
_cell.length_a   1.000
_cell.length_b   1.000
_cell.length_c   1.000
_cell.angle_alpha   90.00
_cell.angle_beta   90.00
_cell.angle_gamma   90.00
#
_symmetry.space_group_name_H-M   'P 1'
#
loop_
_entity.id
_entity.type
_entity.pdbx_description
1 polymer ?
#
loop_
_entity_poly.entity_id
_entity_poly.type
_entity_poly.pdbx_seq_one_letter_code
_entity_poly.pdbx_strand_id
1 'polypeptide(L)'
;MKKVIYFFLVWCLVGCTSNTIFEKPKDLIPRDTMISLLTDMYLASSAKNKENKFSKKKINYMYLVNEKYNIDTLRFDASNNYYVSKVDEYASILKKVKQNIDSLERVYKGEKLKRDSLKRIKNTRTFELIPDSLKNKLKRKGIDKEAKTDYK
;
A
#
# COMPACT_ATOMS: atom_id res chain seq x y z
N MET A 1 -41.22 20.54 22.72
CA MET A 1 -40.20 19.56 22.24
C MET A 1 -40.49 19.02 20.84
N LYS A 2 -41.73 18.61 20.51
CA LYS A 2 -42.10 18.09 19.16
C LYS A 2 -41.82 19.05 17.99
N LYS A 3 -42.02 20.36 18.19
CA LYS A 3 -41.77 21.39 17.15
C LYS A 3 -40.28 21.57 16.80
N VAL A 4 -39.38 21.35 17.76
CA VAL A 4 -37.92 21.43 17.56
C VAL A 4 -37.43 20.22 16.74
N ILE A 5 -38.02 19.04 16.99
CA ILE A 5 -37.75 17.83 16.21
C ILE A 5 -38.20 18.02 14.76
N TYR A 6 -39.37 18.62 14.53
CA TYR A 6 -39.83 18.95 13.18
C TYR A 6 -38.90 19.95 12.47
N PHE A 7 -38.38 20.96 13.18
CA PHE A 7 -37.41 21.90 12.61
C PHE A 7 -36.11 21.23 12.20
N PHE A 8 -35.58 20.33 13.04
CA PHE A 8 -34.38 19.54 12.74
C PHE A 8 -34.60 18.58 11.56
N LEU A 9 -35.79 17.97 11.47
CA LEU A 9 -36.14 17.07 10.37
C LEU A 9 -36.22 17.80 9.04
N VAL A 10 -36.80 19.00 9.01
CA VAL A 10 -36.85 19.86 7.81
C VAL A 10 -35.45 20.32 7.43
N TRP A 11 -34.60 20.71 8.40
CA TRP A 11 -33.22 21.10 8.13
C TRP A 11 -32.39 19.95 7.51
N CYS A 12 -32.59 18.72 7.96
CA CYS A 12 -31.96 17.53 7.36
C CYS A 12 -32.34 17.33 5.89
N LEU A 13 -33.57 17.69 5.48
CA LEU A 13 -34.03 17.52 4.10
C LEU A 13 -33.41 18.54 3.13
N VAL A 14 -33.03 19.74 3.61
CA VAL A 14 -32.39 20.78 2.77
C VAL A 14 -30.88 20.57 2.61
N GLY A 15 -30.25 19.73 3.45
CA GLY A 15 -28.81 19.46 3.41
C GLY A 15 -28.36 18.56 2.26
N CYS A 16 -29.27 17.81 1.62
CA CYS A 16 -28.95 16.97 0.48
C CYS A 16 -28.91 17.79 -0.82
N THR A 17 -27.84 18.55 -1.03
CA THR A 17 -27.54 19.12 -2.35
C THR A 17 -26.82 18.05 -3.18
N SER A 18 -27.54 17.40 -4.11
CA SER A 18 -27.01 16.30 -4.94
C SER A 18 -26.25 16.75 -6.19
N ASN A 19 -25.98 18.05 -6.35
CA ASN A 19 -25.19 18.58 -7.46
C ASN A 19 -23.71 18.66 -7.05
N THR A 20 -23.07 17.51 -6.87
CA THR A 20 -21.63 17.40 -6.55
C THR A 20 -20.76 17.32 -7.80
N ILE A 21 -21.11 18.07 -8.86
CA ILE A 21 -20.23 18.24 -10.03
C ILE A 21 -19.28 19.39 -9.72
N PHE A 22 -18.02 19.07 -9.42
CA PHE A 22 -17.00 20.06 -9.15
C PHE A 22 -16.48 20.66 -10.46
N GLU A 23 -16.25 21.98 -10.47
CA GLU A 23 -15.61 22.64 -11.60
C GLU A 23 -14.17 22.15 -11.79
N LYS A 24 -13.69 22.21 -13.03
CA LYS A 24 -12.32 21.81 -13.37
C LYS A 24 -11.32 22.80 -12.75
N PRO A 25 -10.44 22.37 -11.82
CA PRO A 25 -9.43 23.26 -11.27
C PRO A 25 -8.41 23.67 -12.35
N LYS A 26 -7.86 24.88 -12.21
CA LYS A 26 -6.87 25.42 -13.16
C LYS A 26 -5.61 24.56 -13.22
N ASP A 27 -5.16 24.05 -12.08
CA ASP A 27 -3.98 23.19 -11.95
C ASP A 27 -4.36 21.71 -11.72
N LEU A 28 -5.26 21.21 -12.56
CA LEU A 28 -5.71 19.82 -12.50
C LEU A 28 -4.54 18.86 -12.75
N ILE A 29 -4.34 17.93 -11.82
CA ILE A 29 -3.40 16.81 -12.01
C ILE A 29 -3.88 15.97 -13.21
N PRO A 30 -3.05 15.78 -14.25
CA PRO A 30 -3.43 14.96 -15.40
C PRO A 30 -3.79 13.54 -15.00
N ARG A 31 -4.74 12.92 -15.69
CA ARG A 31 -5.25 11.57 -15.39
C ARG A 31 -4.14 10.53 -15.21
N ASP A 32 -3.18 10.46 -16.14
CA ASP A 32 -2.10 9.46 -16.07
C ASP A 32 -1.17 9.70 -14.87
N THR A 33 -0.94 10.98 -14.54
CA THR A 33 -0.23 11.38 -13.33
C THR A 33 -1.02 11.00 -12.09
N MET A 34 -2.34 11.21 -12.06
CA MET A 34 -3.21 10.82 -10.95
C MET A 34 -3.19 9.30 -10.72
N ILE A 35 -3.22 8.49 -11.79
CA ILE A 35 -3.11 7.03 -11.70
C ILE A 35 -1.78 6.64 -11.05
N SER A 36 -0.67 7.25 -11.48
CA SER A 36 0.67 6.95 -10.97
C SER A 36 0.83 7.42 -9.51
N LEU A 37 0.37 8.64 -9.23
CA LEU A 37 0.33 9.25 -7.90
C LEU A 37 -0.42 8.36 -6.92
N LEU A 38 -1.67 8.00 -7.21
CA LEU A 38 -2.49 7.15 -6.35
C LEU A 38 -1.83 5.79 -6.13
N THR A 39 -1.26 5.17 -7.18
CA THR A 39 -0.51 3.91 -7.05
C THR A 39 0.58 4.03 -5.99
N ASP A 40 1.39 5.08 -6.04
CA ASP A 40 2.47 5.31 -5.09
C ASP A 40 1.97 5.71 -3.70
N MET A 41 0.88 6.47 -3.60
CA MET A 41 0.24 6.80 -2.30
C MET A 41 -0.25 5.53 -1.60
N TYR A 42 -0.88 4.59 -2.32
CA TYR A 42 -1.31 3.31 -1.75
C TYR A 42 -0.13 2.45 -1.29
N LEU A 43 0.97 2.44 -2.06
CA LEU A 43 2.21 1.75 -1.66
C LEU A 43 2.83 2.38 -0.42
N ALA A 44 2.97 3.71 -0.39
CA ALA A 44 3.52 4.47 0.73
C ALA A 44 2.70 4.28 2.01
N SER A 45 1.37 4.33 1.89
CA SER A 45 0.44 4.09 2.99
C SER A 45 0.59 2.67 3.56
N SER A 46 0.66 1.67 2.68
CA SER A 46 0.83 0.26 3.06
C SER A 46 2.20 -0.01 3.70
N ALA A 47 3.24 0.72 3.29
CA ALA A 47 4.58 0.61 3.85
C ALA A 47 4.72 1.22 5.26
N LYS A 48 3.81 2.10 5.69
CA LYS A 48 3.90 2.84 6.96
C LYS A 48 4.17 1.94 8.16
N ASN A 49 3.44 0.84 8.26
CA ASN A 49 3.53 -0.10 9.37
C ASN A 49 4.54 -1.23 9.14
N LYS A 50 5.26 -1.21 8.02
CA LYS A 50 6.25 -2.23 7.69
C LYS A 50 7.64 -1.81 8.10
N GLU A 51 8.40 -2.78 8.62
CA GLU A 51 9.75 -2.56 9.07
C GLU A 51 10.65 -2.27 7.87
N ASN A 52 11.40 -1.17 7.93
CA ASN A 52 12.33 -0.80 6.89
C ASN A 52 13.73 -1.41 7.14
N LYS A 53 14.67 -1.14 6.22
CA LYS A 53 16.07 -1.61 6.32
C LYS A 53 16.84 -1.13 7.56
N PHE A 54 16.29 -0.16 8.31
CA PHE A 54 16.86 0.38 9.54
C PHE A 54 16.10 -0.08 10.79
N SER A 55 15.27 -1.13 10.67
CA SER A 55 14.40 -1.65 11.74
C SER A 55 13.43 -0.63 12.33
N LYS A 56 13.09 0.42 11.57
CA LYS A 56 12.08 1.41 11.95
C LYS A 56 10.71 1.03 11.40
N LYS A 57 9.67 1.28 12.19
CA LYS A 57 8.24 1.10 11.86
C LYS A 57 7.50 2.44 12.02
N LYS A 58 6.26 2.52 11.54
CA LYS A 58 5.37 3.70 11.63
C LYS A 58 5.94 4.95 10.93
N ILE A 59 6.76 4.76 9.89
CA ILE A 59 7.35 5.85 9.11
C ILE A 59 6.36 6.32 8.05
N ASN A 60 6.10 7.63 7.97
CA ASN A 60 5.25 8.19 6.93
C ASN A 60 6.06 8.44 5.65
N TYR A 61 5.75 7.70 4.59
CA TYR A 61 6.41 7.84 3.29
C TYR A 61 5.67 8.76 2.32
N MET A 62 4.54 9.36 2.72
CA MET A 62 3.73 10.19 1.82
C MET A 62 4.47 11.43 1.32
N TYR A 63 5.37 11.99 2.13
CA TYR A 63 6.21 13.11 1.72
C TYR A 63 7.07 12.78 0.49
N LEU A 64 7.61 11.55 0.39
CA LEU A 64 8.38 11.11 -0.78
C LEU A 64 7.53 11.03 -2.04
N VAL A 65 6.24 10.70 -1.89
CA VAL A 65 5.30 10.68 -3.01
C VAL A 65 5.04 12.11 -3.49
N ASN A 66 4.74 13.03 -2.58
CA ASN A 66 4.54 14.44 -2.90
C ASN A 66 5.76 15.05 -3.60
N GLU A 67 6.97 14.77 -3.11
CA GLU A 67 8.24 15.22 -3.71
C GLU A 67 8.43 14.63 -5.11
N LYS A 68 8.20 13.31 -5.28
CA LYS A 68 8.36 12.62 -6.58
C LYS A 68 7.51 13.22 -7.69
N TYR A 69 6.27 13.63 -7.38
CA TYR A 69 5.35 14.16 -8.37
C TYR A 69 5.28 15.69 -8.41
N ASN A 70 5.99 16.38 -7.50
CA ASN A 70 5.88 17.83 -7.29
C ASN A 70 4.42 18.28 -7.11
N ILE A 71 3.72 17.61 -6.19
CA ILE A 71 2.30 17.83 -5.89
C ILE A 71 2.14 18.05 -4.39
N ASP A 72 1.51 19.18 -4.03
CA ASP A 72 1.09 19.45 -2.66
C ASP A 72 -0.31 18.88 -2.36
N THR A 73 -0.67 18.86 -1.08
CA THR A 73 -1.95 18.32 -0.60
C THR A 73 -3.16 19.09 -1.13
N LEU A 74 -3.05 20.42 -1.35
CA LEU A 74 -4.17 21.25 -1.80
C LEU A 74 -4.48 21.00 -3.28
N ARG A 75 -3.43 20.93 -4.11
CA ARG A 75 -3.54 20.57 -5.54
C ARG A 75 -4.09 19.16 -5.71
N PHE A 76 -3.63 18.23 -4.88
CA PHE A 76 -4.19 16.87 -4.83
C PHE A 76 -5.68 16.89 -4.49
N ASP A 77 -6.07 17.57 -3.41
CA ASP A 77 -7.47 17.60 -2.95
C ASP A 77 -8.40 18.19 -4.02
N ALA A 78 -8.03 19.35 -4.59
CA ALA A 78 -8.81 19.98 -5.67
C ALA A 78 -8.97 19.07 -6.89
N SER A 79 -7.89 18.39 -7.30
CA SER A 79 -7.93 17.45 -8.43
C SER A 79 -8.72 16.19 -8.10
N ASN A 80 -8.56 15.65 -6.90
CA ASN A 80 -9.26 14.47 -6.43
C ASN A 80 -10.77 14.72 -6.37
N ASN A 81 -11.19 15.86 -5.81
CA ASN A 81 -12.59 16.26 -5.75
C ASN A 81 -13.20 16.37 -7.17
N TYR A 82 -12.47 16.96 -8.12
CA TYR A 82 -12.88 16.98 -9.53
C TYR A 82 -13.08 15.58 -10.10
N TYR A 83 -12.11 14.67 -9.93
CA TYR A 83 -12.26 13.31 -10.44
C TYR A 83 -13.38 12.54 -9.73
N VAL A 84 -13.51 12.65 -8.41
CA VAL A 84 -14.57 12.00 -7.61
C VAL A 84 -15.97 12.41 -8.07
N SER A 85 -16.16 13.65 -8.52
CA SER A 85 -17.45 14.05 -9.11
C SER A 85 -17.82 13.32 -10.41
N LYS A 86 -16.84 12.72 -11.08
CA LYS A 86 -17.01 11.98 -12.33
C LYS A 86 -16.86 10.48 -12.08
N VAL A 87 -17.96 9.87 -11.65
CA VAL A 87 -17.99 8.47 -11.19
C VAL A 87 -17.29 7.50 -12.15
N ASP A 88 -17.65 7.49 -13.44
CA ASP A 88 -17.07 6.55 -14.41
C ASP A 88 -15.57 6.79 -14.66
N GLU A 89 -15.19 8.07 -14.73
CA GLU A 89 -13.80 8.45 -14.92
C GLU A 89 -12.96 8.05 -13.69
N TYR A 90 -13.40 8.34 -12.47
CA TYR A 90 -12.68 7.95 -11.27
C TYR A 90 -12.64 6.42 -11.08
N ALA A 91 -13.73 5.72 -11.38
CA ALA A 91 -13.75 4.26 -11.35
C ALA A 91 -12.69 3.65 -12.28
N SER A 92 -12.53 4.22 -13.49
CA SER A 92 -11.47 3.77 -14.41
C SER A 92 -10.05 4.08 -13.91
N ILE A 93 -9.84 5.22 -13.23
CA ILE A 93 -8.57 5.57 -12.58
C ILE A 93 -8.24 4.52 -11.53
N LEU A 94 -9.17 4.24 -10.60
CA LEU A 94 -8.99 3.25 -9.54
C LEU A 94 -8.78 1.83 -10.09
N LYS A 95 -9.50 1.47 -11.17
CA LYS A 95 -9.28 0.20 -11.87
C LYS A 95 -7.84 0.08 -12.37
N LYS A 96 -7.29 1.16 -12.96
CA LYS A 96 -5.91 1.15 -13.45
C LYS A 96 -4.88 1.14 -12.32
N VAL A 97 -5.12 1.88 -11.23
CA VAL A 97 -4.31 1.84 -10.00
C VAL A 97 -4.24 0.41 -9.46
N LYS A 98 -5.39 -0.27 -9.34
CA LYS A 98 -5.44 -1.67 -8.93
C LYS A 98 -4.64 -2.57 -9.85
N GLN A 99 -4.78 -2.43 -11.17
CA GLN A 99 -4.01 -3.20 -12.14
C GLN A 99 -2.50 -3.00 -11.99
N ASN A 100 -2.04 -1.77 -11.74
CA ASN A 100 -0.64 -1.47 -11.49
C ASN A 100 -0.12 -2.18 -10.24
N ILE A 101 -0.87 -2.11 -9.14
CA ILE A 101 -0.53 -2.77 -7.87
C ILE A 101 -0.49 -4.29 -8.04
N ASP A 102 -1.52 -4.88 -8.66
CA ASP A 102 -1.60 -6.32 -8.91
C ASP A 102 -0.44 -6.80 -9.81
N SER A 103 -0.02 -5.96 -10.77
CA SER A 103 1.15 -6.24 -11.63
C SER A 103 2.46 -6.22 -10.84
N LEU A 104 2.66 -5.20 -10.01
CA LEU A 104 3.83 -5.10 -9.13
C LEU A 104 3.89 -6.31 -8.18
N GLU A 105 2.76 -6.70 -7.60
CA GLU A 105 2.68 -7.86 -6.72
C GLU A 105 3.14 -9.15 -7.42
N ARG A 106 2.67 -9.39 -8.66
CA ARG A 106 3.09 -10.57 -9.44
C ARG A 106 4.60 -10.58 -9.68
N VAL A 107 5.18 -9.44 -10.05
CA VAL A 107 6.64 -9.30 -10.27
C VAL A 107 7.39 -9.62 -8.98
N TYR A 108 7.05 -8.97 -7.87
CA TYR A 108 7.75 -9.15 -6.59
C TYR A 108 7.57 -10.55 -5.99
N LYS A 109 6.40 -11.19 -6.18
CA LYS A 109 6.21 -12.61 -5.81
C LYS A 109 7.15 -13.52 -6.62
N GLY A 110 7.24 -13.32 -7.93
CA GLY A 110 8.15 -14.07 -8.79
C GLY A 110 9.61 -13.89 -8.40
N GLU A 111 10.05 -12.67 -8.11
CA GLU A 111 11.40 -12.39 -7.62
C GLU A 111 11.68 -13.05 -6.28
N LYS A 112 10.72 -13.00 -5.35
CA LYS A 112 10.85 -13.66 -4.04
C LYS A 112 11.04 -15.16 -4.19
N LEU A 113 10.21 -15.82 -5.01
CA LEU A 113 10.32 -17.27 -5.27
C LEU A 113 11.69 -17.66 -5.85
N LYS A 114 12.21 -16.85 -6.79
CA LYS A 114 13.56 -17.06 -7.35
C LYS A 114 14.63 -16.94 -6.26
N ARG A 115 14.58 -15.88 -5.44
CA ARG A 115 15.53 -15.67 -4.33
C ARG A 115 15.48 -16.80 -3.31
N ASP A 116 14.29 -17.28 -2.95
CA ASP A 116 14.11 -18.36 -1.98
C ASP A 116 14.63 -19.70 -2.52
N SER A 117 14.40 -19.96 -3.81
CA SER A 117 14.95 -21.15 -4.49
C SER A 117 16.48 -21.13 -4.55
N LEU A 118 17.08 -19.98 -4.88
CA LEU A 118 18.53 -19.81 -4.88
C LEU A 118 19.15 -19.97 -3.48
N LYS A 119 18.51 -19.42 -2.44
CA LYS A 119 18.93 -19.61 -1.05
C LYS A 119 18.88 -21.07 -0.64
N ARG A 120 17.83 -21.81 -1.02
CA ARG A 120 17.70 -23.24 -0.74
C ARG A 120 18.84 -24.04 -1.40
N ILE A 121 19.10 -23.82 -2.69
CA ILE A 121 20.21 -24.49 -3.40
C ILE A 121 21.56 -24.18 -2.76
N LYS A 122 21.82 -22.91 -2.42
CA LYS A 122 23.05 -22.51 -1.74
C LYS A 122 23.20 -23.24 -0.40
N ASN A 123 22.14 -23.30 0.40
CA ASN A 123 22.16 -23.99 1.69
C ASN A 123 22.39 -25.50 1.53
N THR A 124 21.73 -26.14 0.56
CA THR A 124 21.94 -27.57 0.26
C THR A 124 23.39 -27.86 -0.15
N ARG A 125 23.94 -27.12 -1.11
CA ARG A 125 25.34 -27.29 -1.52
C ARG A 125 26.32 -27.03 -0.37
N THR A 126 26.06 -25.99 0.43
CA THR A 126 26.89 -25.70 1.61
C THR A 126 26.81 -26.87 2.62
N PHE A 127 25.65 -27.50 2.77
CA PHE A 127 25.45 -28.63 3.68
C PHE A 127 26.06 -29.94 3.16
N GLU A 128 26.11 -30.15 1.84
CA GLU A 128 26.80 -31.28 1.20
C GLU A 128 28.32 -31.20 1.35
N LEU A 129 28.89 -29.99 1.43
CA LEU A 129 30.33 -29.76 1.62
C LEU A 129 30.80 -29.91 3.09
N ILE A 130 29.88 -30.14 4.04
CA ILE A 130 30.21 -30.26 5.47
C ILE A 130 30.51 -31.74 5.81
N PRO A 131 31.63 -32.05 6.50
CA PRO A 131 31.93 -33.40 6.98
C PRO A 131 30.82 -33.97 7.88
N ASP A 132 30.54 -35.27 7.77
CA ASP A 132 29.42 -35.93 8.46
C ASP A 132 29.45 -35.77 10.00
N SER A 133 30.64 -35.66 10.59
CA SER A 133 30.82 -35.41 12.02
C SER A 133 30.25 -34.06 12.49
N LEU A 134 30.28 -33.03 11.64
CA LEU A 134 29.76 -31.70 11.92
C LEU A 134 28.27 -31.57 11.55
N LYS A 135 27.83 -32.35 10.57
CA LYS A 135 26.44 -32.42 10.10
C LYS A 135 25.47 -32.81 11.23
N ASN A 136 25.82 -33.84 12.01
CA ASN A 136 25.04 -34.28 13.17
C ASN A 136 24.99 -33.24 14.29
N LYS A 137 26.06 -32.46 14.49
CA LYS A 137 26.13 -31.42 15.52
C LYS A 137 25.26 -30.21 15.17
N LEU A 138 25.20 -29.83 13.89
CA LEU A 138 24.33 -28.76 13.38
C LEU A 138 22.85 -29.15 13.38
N LYS A 139 22.53 -30.41 13.04
CA LYS A 139 21.16 -30.93 13.04
C LYS A 139 20.55 -30.92 14.44
N ARG A 140 21.34 -31.27 15.47
CA ARG A 140 20.93 -31.14 16.89
C ARG A 140 20.67 -29.67 17.24
N LYS A 141 21.63 -28.78 16.98
CA LYS A 141 21.55 -27.34 17.31
C LYS A 141 20.36 -26.56 16.69
N GLY A 142 19.80 -27.03 15.58
CA GLY A 142 18.59 -26.47 14.96
C GLY A 142 17.30 -26.84 15.71
N ILE A 143 17.19 -28.11 16.14
CA ILE A 143 16.04 -28.64 16.89
C ILE A 143 15.90 -27.93 18.25
N ASP A 144 17.03 -27.64 18.90
CA ASP A 144 17.09 -26.92 20.18
C ASP A 144 16.54 -25.49 20.11
N LYS A 145 16.58 -24.87 18.92
CA LYS A 145 16.14 -23.48 18.71
C LYS A 145 14.66 -23.39 18.37
N GLU A 146 14.14 -24.33 17.59
CA GLU A 146 12.71 -24.40 17.25
C GLU A 146 11.86 -24.72 18.49
N ALA A 147 12.32 -25.63 19.36
CA ALA A 147 11.64 -25.96 20.61
C ALA A 147 11.55 -24.80 21.63
N LYS A 148 12.33 -23.73 21.45
CA LYS A 148 12.30 -22.54 22.33
C LYS A 148 11.42 -21.40 21.81
N THR A 149 10.99 -21.45 20.55
CA THR A 149 10.14 -20.43 19.93
C THR A 149 8.64 -20.68 20.10
N ASP A 150 8.23 -21.90 20.46
CA ASP A 150 6.81 -22.28 20.60
C ASP A 150 6.21 -22.00 21.99
N TYR A 151 6.95 -21.33 22.89
CA TYR A 151 6.51 -21.04 24.27
C TYR A 151 6.28 -19.53 24.54
N LYS A 152 5.89 -18.75 23.54
CA LYS A 152 5.64 -17.31 23.71
C LYS A 152 4.45 -16.78 22.92
#